data_AF-A0AA50DY83-F1
#
_entry.id   AF-A0AA50DY83-F1
#
_cell.length_a   1.000
_cell.length_b   1.000
_cell.length_c   1.000
_cell.angle_alpha   90.00
_cell.angle_beta   90.00
_cell.angle_gamma   90.00
#
_symmetry.space_group_name_H-M   'P 1'
#
loop_
_entity.id
_entity.type
_entity.pdbx_description
1 polymer ?
#
loop_
_entity_poly.entity_id
_entity_poly.type
_entity_poly.pdbx_seq_one_letter_code
_entity_poly.pdbx_strand_id
1 'polypeptide(L)'
;MAIGDYNGNGYDDVLLWGDNGNQVAWGNSTGVLNSFTNIDYPETQTTATGVDLNGDGIPEIAIGSDERKIAGQISTSGSFSLLPTPTTSSVINTLAAANQLENIGDFNGDGIADLAVLASNYYAVAIGEPNNLPNYLSRPGNQGGVFIFYGNSNGLSNTA
;
A
#
# COMPACT_ATOMS: atom_id res chain seq x y z
N MET A 1 2.03 6.33 10.42
CA MET A 1 1.14 7.50 10.28
C MET A 1 1.21 7.95 8.83
N ALA A 2 0.08 8.30 8.23
CA ALA A 2 0.00 8.83 6.87
C ALA A 2 -0.97 10.02 6.83
N ILE A 3 -0.81 10.89 5.83
CA ILE A 3 -1.60 12.11 5.63
C ILE A 3 -2.11 12.12 4.18
N GLY A 4 -3.37 12.46 3.99
CA GLY A 4 -4.02 12.56 2.68
C GLY A 4 -5.55 12.65 2.80
N ASP A 5 -6.24 13.00 1.72
CA ASP A 5 -7.70 13.11 1.66
C ASP A 5 -8.36 11.74 1.39
N TYR A 6 -8.41 10.87 2.41
CA TYR A 6 -8.89 9.49 2.28
C TYR A 6 -10.41 9.36 2.17
N ASN A 7 -11.14 10.47 2.22
CA ASN A 7 -12.60 10.49 2.04
C ASN A 7 -13.07 11.38 0.87
N GLY A 8 -12.16 12.02 0.14
CA GLY A 8 -12.44 12.83 -1.04
C GLY A 8 -13.15 14.16 -0.76
N ASN A 9 -13.02 14.72 0.45
CA ASN A 9 -13.69 15.96 0.82
C ASN A 9 -12.88 17.24 0.52
N GLY A 10 -11.66 17.09 -0.01
CA GLY A 10 -10.73 18.15 -0.35
C GLY A 10 -9.84 18.62 0.81
N TYR A 11 -9.83 17.92 1.94
CA TYR A 11 -9.03 18.25 3.13
C TYR A 11 -8.22 17.05 3.60
N ASP A 12 -6.95 17.27 3.93
CA ASP A 12 -6.09 16.21 4.44
C ASP A 12 -6.63 15.63 5.77
N ASP A 13 -6.74 14.31 5.80
CA ASP A 13 -7.00 13.51 6.98
C ASP A 13 -5.70 12.93 7.55
N VAL A 14 -5.76 12.38 8.76
CA VAL A 14 -4.62 11.73 9.41
C VAL A 14 -4.94 10.29 9.74
N LEU A 15 -4.14 9.38 9.18
CA LEU A 15 -4.16 7.96 9.53
C LEU A 15 -3.11 7.65 10.59
N LEU A 16 -3.55 7.05 11.68
CA LEU A 16 -2.72 6.52 12.74
C LEU A 16 -2.76 4.99 12.67
N TRP A 17 -1.58 4.40 12.51
CA TRP A 17 -1.40 2.96 12.41
C TRP A 17 -0.49 2.49 13.53
N GLY A 18 -0.86 1.42 14.24
CA GLY A 18 -0.01 0.87 15.28
C GLY A 18 -0.63 -0.26 16.11
N ASP A 19 0.19 -0.78 17.01
CA ASP A 19 -0.10 -2.01 17.78
C ASP A 19 -1.33 -1.94 18.69
N ASN A 20 -1.76 -0.73 19.05
CA ASN A 20 -2.92 -0.49 19.91
C ASN A 20 -4.20 -0.15 19.14
N GLY A 21 -4.19 -0.38 17.82
CA GLY A 21 -5.33 -0.15 16.94
C GLY A 21 -5.07 0.91 15.88
N ASN A 22 -5.91 0.88 14.87
CA ASN A 22 -5.82 1.71 13.68
C ASN A 22 -6.92 2.76 13.75
N GLN A 23 -6.58 4.01 13.50
CA GLN A 23 -7.53 5.12 13.60
C GLN A 23 -7.33 6.11 12.47
N VAL A 24 -8.41 6.80 12.12
CA VAL A 24 -8.41 7.92 11.19
C VAL A 24 -9.05 9.14 11.84
N ALA A 25 -8.43 10.29 11.66
CA ALA A 25 -8.99 11.57 12.06
C ALA A 25 -9.31 12.38 10.80
N TRP A 26 -10.58 12.70 10.61
CA TRP A 26 -11.06 13.34 9.39
C TRP A 26 -10.80 14.84 9.40
N GLY A 27 -10.14 15.31 8.35
CA GLY A 27 -9.90 16.72 8.04
C GLY A 27 -11.19 17.42 7.63
N ASN A 28 -11.17 18.76 7.73
CA ASN A 28 -12.26 19.60 7.26
C ASN A 28 -11.78 21.03 7.03
N SER A 29 -12.70 21.86 6.53
CA SER A 29 -12.49 23.28 6.17
C SER A 29 -11.97 24.18 7.29
N THR A 30 -12.04 23.75 8.55
CA THR A 30 -11.52 24.53 9.68
C THR A 30 -10.06 24.20 10.02
N GLY A 31 -9.49 23.16 9.43
CA GLY A 31 -8.14 22.66 9.75
C GLY A 31 -8.06 21.91 11.09
N VAL A 32 -9.19 21.68 11.76
CA VAL A 32 -9.27 20.94 13.02
C VAL A 32 -9.65 19.49 12.75
N LEU A 33 -8.86 18.53 13.23
CA LEU A 33 -9.15 17.10 13.15
C LEU A 33 -10.25 16.75 14.16
N ASN A 34 -11.47 16.50 13.69
CA ASN A 34 -12.63 16.33 14.55
C ASN A 34 -12.96 14.83 14.67
N SER A 35 -12.63 14.25 15.82
CA SER A 35 -12.85 12.85 16.24
C SER A 35 -12.05 11.77 15.50
N PHE A 36 -11.66 10.74 16.26
CA PHE A 36 -11.01 9.53 15.74
C PHE A 36 -12.06 8.47 15.46
N THR A 37 -12.06 7.95 14.24
CA THR A 37 -12.80 6.75 13.85
C THR A 37 -11.84 5.56 13.92
N ASN A 38 -12.26 4.48 14.58
CA ASN A 38 -11.50 3.24 14.57
C ASN A 38 -11.61 2.57 13.19
N ILE A 39 -10.49 2.11 12.67
CA ILE A 39 -10.42 1.36 11.42
C ILE A 39 -10.56 -0.12 11.78
N ASP A 40 -11.62 -0.74 11.28
CA ASP A 40 -11.87 -2.17 11.45
C ASP A 40 -10.99 -2.96 10.47
N TYR A 41 -9.74 -3.18 10.89
CA TYR A 41 -8.78 -4.01 10.18
C TYR A 41 -8.10 -4.96 11.17
N PRO A 42 -8.20 -6.29 10.97
CA PRO A 42 -7.92 -7.28 12.02
C PRO A 42 -6.44 -7.55 12.30
N GLU A 43 -5.50 -6.94 11.58
CA GLU A 43 -4.07 -7.29 11.66
C GLU A 43 -3.21 -6.21 12.31
N THR A 44 -2.25 -6.67 13.11
CA THR A 44 -1.17 -5.85 13.70
C THR A 44 -0.09 -5.63 12.63
N GLN A 45 -0.14 -4.48 11.95
CA GLN A 45 0.75 -4.17 10.83
C GLN A 45 2.02 -3.45 11.30
N THR A 46 3.06 -3.48 10.46
CA THR A 46 4.34 -2.80 10.72
C THR A 46 4.45 -1.46 10.02
N THR A 47 3.84 -1.27 8.83
CA THR A 47 3.87 0.00 8.09
C THR A 47 2.62 0.24 7.24
N ALA A 48 2.24 1.51 7.06
CA ALA A 48 1.16 1.94 6.18
C ALA A 48 1.49 3.29 5.53
N THR A 49 1.06 3.47 4.27
CA THR A 49 1.26 4.71 3.51
C THR A 49 0.06 5.03 2.62
N GLY A 50 -0.18 6.31 2.33
CA GLY A 50 -1.31 6.78 1.52
C GLY A 50 -0.93 7.15 0.10
N VAL A 51 -1.60 6.60 -0.91
CA VAL A 51 -1.31 6.85 -2.32
C VAL A 51 -2.53 6.52 -3.19
N ASP A 52 -2.85 7.35 -4.18
CA ASP A 52 -3.90 7.08 -5.17
C ASP A 52 -3.39 6.07 -6.22
N LEU A 53 -3.71 4.80 -5.99
CA LEU A 53 -3.28 3.64 -6.79
C LEU A 53 -4.29 3.27 -7.86
N ASN A 54 -5.47 3.91 -7.87
CA ASN A 54 -6.51 3.65 -8.84
C ASN A 54 -6.87 4.86 -9.74
N GLY A 55 -6.33 6.04 -9.44
CA GLY A 55 -6.55 7.27 -10.18
C GLY A 55 -7.92 7.91 -9.97
N ASP A 56 -8.64 7.58 -8.89
CA ASP A 56 -9.96 8.16 -8.58
C ASP A 56 -9.87 9.47 -7.80
N GLY A 57 -8.66 9.89 -7.40
CA GLY A 57 -8.39 11.11 -6.65
C GLY A 57 -8.53 10.95 -5.13
N ILE A 58 -8.88 9.76 -4.63
CA ILE A 58 -8.94 9.41 -3.21
C ILE A 58 -7.79 8.45 -2.92
N PRO A 59 -6.80 8.83 -2.08
CA PRO A 59 -5.69 7.94 -1.78
C PRO A 59 -6.16 6.62 -1.15
N GLU A 60 -5.59 5.52 -1.63
CA GLU A 60 -5.60 4.24 -0.96
C GLU A 60 -4.54 4.16 0.13
N ILE A 61 -4.69 3.18 1.00
CA ILE A 61 -3.73 2.84 2.04
C ILE A 61 -3.04 1.56 1.63
N ALA A 62 -1.77 1.69 1.28
CA ALA A 62 -0.89 0.56 1.12
C ALA A 62 -0.41 0.08 2.49
N ILE A 63 -0.48 -1.24 2.70
CA ILE A 63 -0.26 -1.90 3.99
C ILE A 63 0.85 -2.94 3.84
N GLY A 64 1.83 -2.87 4.73
CA GLY A 64 2.82 -3.93 4.91
C GLY A 64 2.35 -4.91 5.97
N SER A 65 1.98 -6.13 5.57
CA SER A 65 1.66 -7.20 6.53
C SER A 65 2.19 -8.57 6.11
N ASP A 66 2.37 -9.44 7.10
CA ASP A 66 2.79 -10.83 6.93
C ASP A 66 1.74 -11.67 6.17
N GLU A 67 0.49 -11.19 6.11
CA GLU A 67 -0.65 -11.85 5.45
C GLU A 67 -0.92 -11.37 4.03
N ARG A 68 0.00 -10.61 3.43
CA ARG A 68 0.10 -10.42 1.98
C ARG A 68 -1.03 -9.58 1.36
N LYS A 69 -1.55 -8.61 2.11
CA LYS A 69 -2.52 -7.62 1.64
C LYS A 69 -1.80 -6.30 1.45
N ILE A 70 -1.91 -5.73 0.25
CA ILE A 70 -0.97 -4.69 -0.20
C ILE A 70 -1.62 -3.31 -0.22
N ALA A 71 -2.92 -3.17 -0.52
CA ALA A 71 -3.61 -1.87 -0.53
C ALA A 71 -5.14 -1.95 -0.37
N GLY A 72 -5.76 -0.89 0.11
CA GLY A 72 -7.23 -0.74 0.25
C GLY A 72 -7.70 0.67 0.62
N GLN A 73 -9.00 0.92 0.53
CA GLN A 73 -9.64 2.19 0.93
C GLN A 73 -10.32 2.07 2.30
N ILE A 74 -10.53 3.22 2.96
CA ILE A 74 -11.27 3.30 4.22
C ILE A 74 -12.54 4.12 4.03
N SER A 75 -13.67 3.59 4.50
CA SER A 75 -14.91 4.35 4.56
C SER A 75 -14.91 5.35 5.73
N THR A 76 -15.77 6.37 5.67
CA THR A 76 -15.96 7.32 6.78
C THR A 76 -16.41 6.67 8.10
N SER A 77 -16.99 5.46 8.03
CA SER A 77 -17.34 4.63 9.19
C SER A 77 -16.19 3.77 9.72
N GLY A 78 -15.02 3.82 9.09
CA GLY A 78 -13.83 3.07 9.48
C GLY A 78 -13.75 1.65 8.90
N SER A 79 -14.59 1.29 7.94
CA SER A 79 -14.53 -0.03 7.31
C SER A 79 -13.43 -0.05 6.24
N PHE A 80 -12.54 -1.04 6.31
CA PHE A 80 -11.46 -1.20 5.34
C PHE A 80 -11.87 -2.14 4.20
N SER A 81 -11.71 -1.70 2.95
CA SER A 81 -11.97 -2.51 1.75
C SER A 81 -10.71 -2.66 0.93
N LEU A 82 -10.33 -3.91 0.65
CA LEU A 82 -9.15 -4.22 -0.17
C LEU A 82 -9.38 -3.78 -1.62
N LEU A 83 -8.32 -3.22 -2.23
CA LEU A 83 -8.27 -3.05 -3.67
C LEU A 83 -8.11 -4.41 -4.35
N PRO A 84 -8.59 -4.55 -5.60
CA PRO A 84 -8.19 -5.68 -6.42
C PRO A 84 -6.66 -5.68 -6.56
N THR A 85 -6.06 -6.83 -6.29
CA THR A 85 -4.63 -7.07 -6.38
C THR A 85 -4.39 -8.23 -7.36
N PRO A 86 -3.23 -8.29 -8.03
CA PRO A 86 -2.98 -9.32 -9.02
C PRO A 86 -2.97 -10.69 -8.33
N THR A 87 -3.87 -11.58 -8.75
CA THR A 87 -4.12 -12.91 -8.14
C THR A 87 -2.99 -13.92 -8.36
N THR A 88 -1.83 -13.50 -8.87
CA THR A 88 -0.70 -14.40 -9.12
C THR A 88 0.01 -14.75 -7.82
N SER A 89 -0.40 -15.90 -7.27
CA SER A 89 -0.01 -16.42 -5.96
C SER A 89 1.51 -16.47 -5.71
N SER A 90 2.38 -16.57 -6.73
CA SER A 90 3.82 -16.72 -6.49
C SER A 90 4.51 -15.43 -6.01
N VAL A 91 4.07 -14.27 -6.47
CA VAL A 91 4.68 -12.96 -6.15
C VAL A 91 4.15 -12.42 -4.83
N ILE A 92 2.85 -12.61 -4.57
CA ILE A 92 2.23 -12.21 -3.30
C ILE A 92 2.68 -13.11 -2.14
N ASN A 93 3.00 -14.39 -2.39
CA ASN A 93 3.58 -15.28 -1.37
C ASN A 93 5.03 -14.94 -1.00
N THR A 94 5.74 -14.16 -1.82
CA THR A 94 7.14 -13.77 -1.61
C THR A 94 7.29 -12.43 -0.87
N LEU A 95 6.19 -11.68 -0.67
CA LEU A 95 6.12 -10.40 0.05
C LEU A 95 5.98 -10.51 1.57
N ALA A 96 6.35 -11.64 2.18
CA ALA A 96 6.38 -11.84 3.64
C ALA A 96 7.36 -10.90 4.39
N ALA A 97 7.78 -9.80 3.77
CA ALA A 97 8.75 -8.84 4.27
C ALA A 97 8.49 -7.42 3.73
N ALA A 98 7.24 -7.05 3.41
CA ALA A 98 6.85 -5.66 3.12
C ALA A 98 6.94 -4.77 4.38
N ASN A 99 8.09 -4.81 5.06
CA ASN A 99 8.39 -4.04 6.26
C ASN A 99 8.65 -2.57 5.94
N GLN A 100 8.78 -2.24 4.64
CA GLN A 100 8.94 -0.89 4.14
C GLN A 100 8.16 -0.77 2.82
N LEU A 101 7.15 0.11 2.86
CA LEU A 101 6.46 0.59 1.69
C LEU A 101 6.93 2.01 1.43
N GLU A 102 7.29 2.30 0.19
CA GLU A 102 7.52 3.67 -0.24
C GLU A 102 6.63 4.00 -1.42
N ASN A 103 6.03 5.19 -1.36
CA ASN A 103 5.29 5.76 -2.47
C ASN A 103 6.30 6.44 -3.38
N ILE A 104 6.57 5.87 -4.54
CA ILE A 104 7.66 6.36 -5.40
C ILE A 104 7.15 6.69 -6.80
N GLY A 105 6.02 7.40 -6.89
CA GLY A 105 5.60 8.08 -8.12
C GLY A 105 4.96 7.18 -9.17
N ASP A 106 4.98 7.65 -10.42
CA ASP A 106 4.40 7.04 -11.61
C ASP A 106 5.55 6.51 -12.47
N PHE A 107 5.87 5.22 -12.36
CA PHE A 107 7.02 4.61 -13.02
C PHE A 107 6.73 4.24 -14.48
N ASN A 108 5.46 4.03 -14.86
CA ASN A 108 5.06 3.69 -16.23
C ASN A 108 4.58 4.91 -17.05
N GLY A 109 4.37 6.06 -16.42
CA GLY A 109 3.99 7.33 -17.04
C GLY A 109 2.50 7.43 -17.38
N ASP A 110 1.63 6.67 -16.71
CA ASP A 110 0.19 6.64 -17.00
C ASP A 110 -0.63 7.67 -16.21
N GLY A 111 0.01 8.39 -15.29
CA GLY A 111 -0.61 9.41 -14.44
C GLY A 111 -1.26 8.87 -13.17
N ILE A 112 -1.18 7.56 -12.92
CA ILE A 112 -1.61 6.89 -11.69
C ILE A 112 -0.36 6.52 -10.89
N ALA A 113 -0.43 6.64 -9.56
CA ALA A 113 0.75 6.33 -8.76
C ALA A 113 0.96 4.81 -8.64
N ASP A 114 2.22 4.42 -8.59
CA ASP A 114 2.68 3.05 -8.46
C ASP A 114 3.19 2.78 -7.03
N LEU A 115 3.20 1.52 -6.63
CA LEU A 115 3.65 1.08 -5.32
C LEU A 115 4.99 0.34 -5.39
N ALA A 116 5.99 0.83 -4.66
CA ALA A 116 7.25 0.12 -4.46
C ALA A 116 7.24 -0.63 -3.12
N VAL A 117 7.53 -1.92 -3.17
CA VAL A 117 7.59 -2.81 -2.01
C VAL A 117 9.00 -3.36 -1.85
N LEU A 118 9.62 -3.11 -0.69
CA LEU A 118 10.90 -3.72 -0.34
C LEU A 118 10.65 -5.10 0.25
N ALA A 119 11.34 -6.11 -0.28
CA ALA A 119 11.31 -7.48 0.23
C ALA A 119 12.69 -7.88 0.78
N SER A 120 12.76 -8.11 2.09
CA SER A 120 13.97 -8.62 2.72
C SER A 120 14.25 -10.07 2.26
N ASN A 121 15.52 -10.41 2.00
CA ASN A 121 16.01 -11.74 1.56
C ASN A 121 15.79 -12.09 0.07
N TYR A 122 15.50 -11.11 -0.78
CA TYR A 122 15.39 -11.26 -2.23
C TYR A 122 16.49 -10.47 -2.95
N TYR A 123 17.00 -10.98 -4.08
CA TYR A 123 17.96 -10.28 -4.92
C TYR A 123 17.32 -10.01 -6.29
N ALA A 124 16.49 -8.98 -6.38
CA ALA A 124 16.00 -8.46 -7.67
C ALA A 124 15.60 -6.99 -7.51
N VAL A 125 16.16 -6.12 -8.37
CA VAL A 125 15.47 -4.90 -8.78
C VAL A 125 14.63 -5.31 -9.97
N ALA A 126 13.36 -5.63 -9.72
CA ALA A 126 12.43 -5.98 -10.78
C ALA A 126 11.62 -4.72 -11.13
N ILE A 127 11.98 -4.07 -12.24
CA ILE A 127 11.19 -2.99 -12.81
C ILE A 127 10.22 -3.63 -13.79
N GLY A 128 8.99 -3.87 -13.32
CA GLY A 128 7.93 -4.53 -14.09
C GLY A 128 8.20 -6.00 -14.38
N GLU A 129 7.14 -6.80 -14.44
CA GLU A 129 7.18 -8.25 -14.69
C GLU A 129 7.80 -9.11 -13.57
N PRO A 130 7.16 -9.18 -12.37
CA PRO A 130 7.46 -10.19 -11.35
C PRO A 130 7.41 -11.65 -11.86
N ASN A 131 6.75 -11.88 -12.99
CA ASN A 131 6.53 -13.19 -13.61
C ASN A 131 7.72 -13.70 -14.43
N ASN A 132 8.70 -12.85 -14.74
CA ASN A 132 9.87 -13.19 -15.57
C ASN A 132 11.19 -13.23 -14.78
N LEU A 133 11.13 -13.24 -13.45
CA LEU A 133 12.33 -13.28 -12.62
C LEU A 133 12.90 -14.71 -12.54
N PRO A 134 14.19 -14.92 -12.82
CA PRO A 134 14.80 -16.24 -12.76
C PRO A 134 14.72 -16.81 -11.34
N ASN A 135 14.29 -18.07 -11.25
CA ASN A 135 14.10 -18.86 -10.02
C ASN A 135 14.94 -18.39 -8.83
N TYR A 136 14.24 -17.84 -7.83
CA TYR A 136 14.76 -17.32 -6.57
C TYR A 136 15.74 -18.28 -5.88
N LEU A 137 17.02 -17.93 -5.84
CA LEU A 137 17.97 -18.54 -4.90
C LEU A 137 17.97 -17.69 -3.63
N SER A 138 17.35 -18.20 -2.56
CA SER A 138 17.50 -17.63 -1.22
C SER A 138 18.99 -17.63 -0.85
N ARG A 139 19.56 -16.45 -0.61
CA ARG A 139 20.92 -16.34 -0.08
C ARG A 139 20.85 -15.79 1.35
N PRO A 140 21.47 -16.46 2.33
CA PRO A 140 21.60 -15.88 3.66
C PRO A 140 22.47 -14.60 3.60
N GLY A 141 21.90 -13.48 4.05
CA GLY A 141 22.54 -12.16 4.09
C GLY A 141 21.51 -11.06 3.81
N ASN A 142 21.59 -9.92 4.50
CA ASN A 142 20.63 -8.79 4.48
C ASN A 142 20.53 -8.05 3.12
N GLN A 143 20.40 -8.76 2.01
CA GLN A 143 20.19 -8.20 0.67
C GLN A 143 18.69 -8.26 0.36
N GLY A 144 18.10 -7.13 0.00
CA GLY A 144 16.67 -6.98 -0.28
C GLY A 144 16.40 -6.61 -1.74
N GLY A 145 15.22 -6.97 -2.23
CA GLY A 145 14.73 -6.64 -3.56
C GLY A 145 13.68 -5.53 -3.49
N VAL A 146 13.49 -4.83 -4.61
CA VAL A 146 12.38 -3.88 -4.78
C VAL A 146 11.47 -4.43 -5.88
N PHE A 147 10.18 -4.53 -5.55
CA PHE A 147 9.12 -4.89 -6.47
C PHE A 147 8.26 -3.66 -6.72
N ILE A 148 7.96 -3.38 -7.99
CA ILE A 148 7.02 -2.33 -8.38
C ILE A 148 5.70 -2.99 -8.77
N PHE A 149 4.61 -2.49 -8.20
CA PHE A 149 3.24 -2.77 -8.62
C PHE A 149 2.67 -1.53 -9.28
N TYR A 150 2.13 -1.71 -10.49
CA TYR A 150 1.58 -0.62 -11.28
C TYR A 150 0.16 -0.29 -10.83
N GLY A 151 -0.11 0.97 -10.53
CA GLY A 151 -1.46 1.47 -10.33
C GLY A 151 -2.26 1.42 -11.63
N ASN A 152 -3.57 1.27 -11.52
CA ASN A 152 -4.50 1.40 -12.65
C ASN A 152 -5.93 1.54 -12.13
N SER A 153 -6.88 1.88 -13.01
CA SER A 153 -8.30 2.07 -12.63
C SER A 153 -8.99 0.88 -11.96
N ASN A 154 -8.38 -0.32 -11.97
CA ASN A 154 -8.90 -1.50 -11.28
C ASN A 154 -8.09 -1.86 -10.03
N GLY A 155 -7.11 -1.05 -9.62
CA GLY A 155 -6.24 -1.26 -8.47
C GLY A 155 -4.80 -1.58 -8.88
N LEU A 156 -4.17 -2.56 -8.23
CA LEU A 156 -2.76 -2.88 -8.47
C LEU A 156 -2.58 -3.95 -9.56
N SER A 157 -1.51 -3.82 -10.34
CA SER A 157 -1.10 -4.74 -11.40
C SER A 157 0.39 -5.08 -11.30
N ASN A 158 0.78 -6.23 -11.86
CA ASN A 158 2.17 -6.64 -12.02
C ASN A 158 2.69 -6.45 -13.46
N THR A 159 1.83 -5.95 -14.35
CA THR A 159 2.12 -5.59 -15.74
C THR A 159 1.77 -4.12 -15.94
N ALA A 160 2.68 -3.38 -16.60
CA ALA A 160 2.48 -1.98 -16.97
C ALA A 160 1.39 -1.81 -18.04
#